data_AF-A0A3D0I785-F1
#
_entry.id   AF-A0A3D0I785-F1
#
_cell.length_a   1.000
_cell.length_b   1.000
_cell.length_c   1.000
_cell.angle_alpha   90.00
_cell.angle_beta   90.00
_cell.angle_gamma   90.00
#
_symmetry.space_group_name_H-M   'P 1'
#
loop_
_entity.id
_entity.type
_entity.pdbx_description
1 polymer ?
#
loop_
_entity_poly.entity_id
_entity_poly.type
_entity_poly.pdbx_seq_one_letter_code
_entity_poly.pdbx_strand_id
1 'polypeptide(L)'
;MARFQKPAEGTWTEHYPELGRGLVSFDDSISPAFYEREREAIFKRAWLYVGRVEQLTRNGSYFTKELPGVRTALIVTRDMNGIVRAFHNVCRHRGNKLLWEGTPRDETRGSARQFVCKYHGWRYGLDGACTYVHQASEFFDLRKDELRLAPLHCDTWAGFVFVNLAREPRQTLREYLGPMVGALEGYPFHEMTERYSFRAENNSNWKVFSDAFQEYYHVPPLHTHQLGPTPEAQNPEYEFEGAHYQLDGPHRMVSTSGTHKHHWPAEHLYPSEALTRSGSTGPWDGPDLGATLPGVNPSRIPRWGIDNFQVFPNLEILIYERGWYVTYRYWPTSHNTHVFEGDLHFVPARNARERLAHEYAAITFKEYGLQDCGTLDGTQMGLEQGAFRSFLLNDQEILVRHFHKTVGDWVDAYAREQAAAPAR
;
A
#
# COMPACT_ATOMS: atom_id res chain seq x y z
N MET A 1 -11.61 -30.88 -11.61
CA MET A 1 -12.63 -30.12 -10.85
C MET A 1 -11.93 -28.94 -10.22
N ALA A 2 -12.55 -27.76 -10.17
CA ALA A 2 -11.96 -26.62 -9.47
C ALA A 2 -11.74 -26.99 -7.98
N ARG A 3 -10.57 -26.69 -7.46
CA ARG A 3 -10.17 -27.07 -6.09
C ARG A 3 -10.92 -26.28 -5.02
N PHE A 4 -11.27 -25.03 -5.35
CA PHE A 4 -12.09 -24.15 -4.52
C PHE A 4 -13.43 -23.89 -5.20
N GLN A 5 -14.44 -23.57 -4.37
CA GLN A 5 -15.77 -23.25 -4.86
C GLN A 5 -15.71 -22.01 -5.74
N LYS A 6 -16.07 -22.16 -7.01
CA LYS A 6 -16.28 -21.07 -7.94
C LYS A 6 -17.64 -20.40 -7.69
N PRO A 7 -17.83 -19.16 -8.14
CA PRO A 7 -19.13 -18.51 -8.14
C PRO A 7 -20.16 -19.31 -8.96
N ALA A 8 -21.46 -19.01 -8.80
CA ALA A 8 -22.54 -19.76 -9.41
C ALA A 8 -22.49 -19.77 -10.95
N GLU A 9 -21.90 -18.73 -11.53
CA GLU A 9 -21.70 -18.54 -12.97
C GLU A 9 -20.62 -19.48 -13.55
N GLY A 10 -19.76 -20.06 -12.70
CA GLY A 10 -18.74 -21.06 -13.07
C GLY A 10 -17.31 -20.53 -13.03
N THR A 11 -17.08 -19.26 -13.40
CA THR A 11 -15.75 -18.61 -13.38
C THR A 11 -15.83 -17.22 -12.74
N TRP A 12 -14.72 -16.71 -12.21
CA TRP A 12 -14.68 -15.35 -11.66
C TRP A 12 -14.84 -14.29 -12.74
N THR A 13 -14.36 -14.56 -13.94
CA THR A 13 -14.53 -13.70 -15.11
C THR A 13 -15.99 -13.58 -15.55
N GLU A 14 -16.77 -14.67 -15.47
CA GLU A 14 -18.21 -14.63 -15.76
C GLU A 14 -19.02 -14.00 -14.63
N HIS A 15 -18.53 -14.08 -13.39
CA HIS A 15 -19.15 -13.41 -12.23
C HIS A 15 -19.06 -11.88 -12.31
N TYR A 16 -18.03 -11.33 -12.99
CA TYR A 16 -17.84 -9.90 -13.24
C TYR A 16 -17.88 -9.57 -14.75
N PRO A 17 -19.04 -9.71 -15.42
CA PRO A 17 -19.15 -9.65 -16.88
C PRO A 17 -18.75 -8.29 -17.47
N GLU A 18 -18.87 -7.20 -16.70
CA GLU A 18 -18.50 -5.84 -17.08
C GLU A 18 -16.99 -5.66 -17.33
N LEU A 19 -16.17 -6.58 -16.83
CA LEU A 19 -14.72 -6.59 -17.07
C LEU A 19 -14.36 -7.23 -18.42
N GLY A 20 -15.28 -8.03 -18.99
CA GLY A 20 -15.13 -8.69 -20.27
C GLY A 20 -14.12 -9.84 -20.28
N ARG A 21 -14.10 -10.61 -21.38
CA ARG A 21 -13.22 -11.77 -21.60
C ARG A 21 -12.10 -11.52 -22.62
N GLY A 22 -12.06 -10.31 -23.18
CA GLY A 22 -11.11 -9.94 -24.23
C GLY A 22 -9.69 -9.76 -23.71
N LEU A 23 -8.76 -9.57 -24.64
CA LEU A 23 -7.38 -9.22 -24.32
C LEU A 23 -7.32 -7.88 -23.56
N VAL A 24 -6.38 -7.76 -22.63
CA VAL A 24 -6.16 -6.56 -21.81
C VAL A 24 -4.91 -5.85 -22.31
N SER A 25 -4.98 -4.52 -22.43
CA SER A 25 -3.81 -3.70 -22.75
C SER A 25 -3.15 -3.19 -21.47
N PHE A 26 -1.81 -3.15 -21.48
CA PHE A 26 -0.97 -2.54 -20.45
C PHE A 26 -0.30 -1.25 -20.96
N ASP A 27 -0.87 -0.60 -21.98
CA ASP A 27 -0.33 0.66 -22.52
C ASP A 27 -0.31 1.78 -21.46
N ASP A 28 -1.18 1.70 -20.46
CA ASP A 28 -1.22 2.59 -19.28
C ASP A 28 0.02 2.44 -18.36
N SER A 29 0.77 1.36 -18.51
CA SER A 29 2.01 1.07 -17.79
C SER A 29 3.28 1.44 -18.55
N ILE A 30 3.19 1.92 -19.81
CA ILE A 30 4.35 2.32 -20.61
C ILE A 30 4.23 3.72 -21.20
N SER A 31 3.07 4.37 -21.13
CA SER A 31 2.84 5.67 -21.76
C SER A 31 3.19 6.86 -20.84
N PRO A 32 4.18 7.70 -21.19
CA PRO A 32 4.48 8.91 -20.42
C PRO A 32 3.30 9.90 -20.35
N ALA A 33 2.53 10.01 -21.44
CA ALA A 33 1.36 10.87 -21.50
C ALA A 33 0.19 10.34 -20.66
N PHE A 34 0.06 9.02 -20.54
CA PHE A 34 -0.90 8.41 -19.62
C PHE A 34 -0.49 8.69 -18.17
N TYR A 35 0.80 8.48 -17.84
CA TYR A 35 1.33 8.76 -16.51
C TYR A 35 1.05 10.20 -16.05
N GLU A 36 1.29 11.22 -16.88
CA GLU A 36 0.99 12.60 -16.49
C GLU A 36 -0.51 12.83 -16.18
N ARG A 37 -1.42 12.16 -16.91
CA ARG A 37 -2.87 12.22 -16.62
C ARG A 37 -3.23 11.44 -15.36
N GLU A 38 -2.64 10.26 -15.16
CA GLU A 38 -2.83 9.40 -13.99
C GLU A 38 -2.48 10.14 -12.69
N ARG A 39 -1.39 10.91 -12.68
CA ARG A 39 -0.97 11.71 -11.53
C ARG A 39 -2.04 12.72 -11.11
N GLU A 40 -2.64 13.42 -12.07
CA GLU A 40 -3.69 14.41 -11.82
C GLU A 40 -5.04 13.76 -11.50
N ALA A 41 -5.38 12.67 -12.18
CA ALA A 41 -6.66 11.99 -12.07
C ALA A 41 -6.80 11.17 -10.78
N ILE A 42 -5.72 10.49 -10.38
CA ILE A 42 -5.73 9.49 -9.32
C ILE A 42 -4.98 10.02 -8.09
N PHE A 43 -3.66 10.18 -8.17
CA PHE A 43 -2.86 10.46 -6.97
C PHE A 43 -3.12 11.84 -6.34
N LYS A 44 -3.65 12.81 -7.10
CA LYS A 44 -4.09 14.10 -6.53
C LYS A 44 -5.52 14.08 -5.97
N ARG A 45 -6.31 13.02 -6.19
CA ARG A 45 -7.76 13.03 -5.95
C ARG A 45 -8.26 11.86 -5.12
N ALA A 46 -7.56 10.75 -5.13
CA ALA A 46 -7.81 9.60 -4.28
C ALA A 46 -7.30 9.84 -2.86
N TRP A 47 -7.85 9.10 -1.89
CA TRP A 47 -7.28 9.02 -0.56
C TRP A 47 -6.03 8.14 -0.62
N LEU A 48 -4.88 8.68 -0.21
CA LEU A 48 -3.59 8.01 -0.22
C LEU A 48 -3.20 7.64 1.21
N TYR A 49 -2.88 6.37 1.43
CA TYR A 49 -2.27 5.94 2.68
C TYR A 49 -0.84 6.47 2.78
N VAL A 50 -0.48 7.10 3.90
CA VAL A 50 0.85 7.72 4.09
C VAL A 50 1.60 7.22 5.32
N GLY A 51 0.95 6.45 6.20
CA GLY A 51 1.59 5.86 7.36
C GLY A 51 0.63 5.49 8.47
N ARG A 52 1.21 5.05 9.58
CA ARG A 52 0.52 4.53 10.75
C ARG A 52 0.46 5.57 11.89
N VAL A 53 -0.60 5.58 12.70
CA VAL A 53 -0.71 6.45 13.89
C VAL A 53 0.36 6.13 14.95
N GLU A 54 0.94 4.93 14.91
CA GLU A 54 2.08 4.49 15.72
C GLU A 54 3.35 5.30 15.42
N GLN A 55 3.44 5.96 14.25
CA GLN A 55 4.49 6.95 13.97
C GLN A 55 4.23 8.30 14.68
N LEU A 56 3.04 8.48 15.25
CA LEU A 56 2.54 9.69 15.92
C LEU A 56 2.17 9.41 17.38
N THR A 57 3.09 8.79 18.13
CA THR A 57 2.85 8.26 19.49
C THR A 57 2.40 9.27 20.55
N ARG A 58 2.70 10.57 20.37
CA ARG A 58 2.36 11.62 21.33
C ARG A 58 2.04 12.93 20.61
N ASN A 59 1.39 13.84 21.32
CA ASN A 59 1.16 15.20 20.82
C ASN A 59 2.52 15.87 20.51
N GLY A 60 2.60 16.54 19.37
CA GLY A 60 3.84 17.07 18.83
C GLY A 60 4.63 16.10 17.97
N SER A 61 4.30 14.81 17.91
CA SER A 61 4.95 13.89 16.97
C SER A 61 4.63 14.27 15.53
N TYR A 62 5.60 14.09 14.64
CA TYR A 62 5.43 14.29 13.22
C TYR A 62 6.31 13.32 12.42
N PHE A 63 5.92 13.08 11.17
CA PHE A 63 6.78 12.53 10.14
C PHE A 63 6.54 13.26 8.83
N THR A 64 7.49 13.20 7.92
CA THR A 64 7.35 13.70 6.56
C THR A 64 7.22 12.55 5.57
N LYS A 65 6.50 12.77 4.48
CA LYS A 65 6.36 11.77 3.40
C LYS A 65 6.61 12.42 2.05
N GLU A 66 7.45 11.81 1.22
CA GLU A 66 7.61 12.19 -0.19
C GLU A 66 6.56 11.47 -1.04
N LEU A 67 5.89 12.23 -1.92
CA LEU A 67 4.91 11.72 -2.88
C LEU A 67 5.43 12.06 -4.28
N PRO A 68 6.39 11.30 -4.82
CA PRO A 68 7.02 11.59 -6.11
C PRO A 68 6.00 11.65 -7.25
N GLY A 69 4.99 10.77 -7.20
CA GLY A 69 3.90 10.70 -8.17
C GLY A 69 3.09 11.99 -8.28
N VAL A 70 3.11 12.87 -7.29
CA VAL A 70 2.44 14.18 -7.37
C VAL A 70 3.39 15.34 -7.12
N ARG A 71 4.71 15.06 -7.12
CA ARG A 71 5.81 16.03 -6.97
C ARG A 71 5.62 16.91 -5.72
N THR A 72 5.22 16.30 -4.61
CA THR A 72 5.02 17.01 -3.36
C THR A 72 5.61 16.24 -2.18
N ALA A 73 5.78 16.95 -1.06
CA ALA A 73 6.22 16.41 0.20
C ALA A 73 5.24 16.87 1.27
N LEU A 74 4.96 16.00 2.24
CA LEU A 74 3.97 16.23 3.28
C LEU A 74 4.63 16.30 4.65
N ILE A 75 3.98 17.02 5.56
CA ILE A 75 4.16 16.89 7.01
C ILE A 75 2.88 16.28 7.53
N VAL A 76 2.98 15.16 8.24
CA VAL A 76 1.88 14.59 9.01
C VAL A 76 2.23 14.75 10.49
N THR A 77 1.31 15.30 11.28
CA THR A 77 1.58 15.59 12.70
C THR A 77 0.36 15.31 13.57
N ARG A 78 0.60 14.92 14.82
CA ARG A 78 -0.41 14.98 15.88
C ARG A 78 -0.26 16.30 16.61
N ASP A 79 -1.26 17.16 16.51
CA ASP A 79 -1.23 18.48 17.14
C ASP A 79 -1.31 18.40 18.69
N MET A 80 -1.26 19.55 19.35
CA MET A 80 -1.32 19.61 20.81
C MET A 80 -2.68 19.22 21.40
N ASN A 81 -3.73 19.19 20.59
CA ASN A 81 -5.07 18.73 20.95
C ASN A 81 -5.29 17.24 20.62
N GLY A 82 -4.27 16.54 20.11
CA GLY A 82 -4.34 15.13 19.76
C GLY A 82 -4.87 14.85 18.34
N ILE A 83 -5.18 15.88 17.55
CA ILE A 83 -5.74 15.74 16.20
C ILE A 83 -4.61 15.48 15.20
N VAL A 84 -4.77 14.46 14.36
CA VAL A 84 -3.84 14.18 13.25
C VAL A 84 -4.14 15.14 12.09
N ARG A 85 -3.10 15.78 11.57
CA ARG A 85 -3.19 16.78 10.49
C ARG A 85 -2.12 16.54 9.45
N ALA A 86 -2.39 16.95 8.21
CA ALA A 86 -1.41 16.96 7.15
C ALA A 86 -1.29 18.34 6.48
N PHE A 87 -0.07 18.70 6.09
CA PHE A 87 0.26 19.92 5.37
C PHE A 87 1.25 19.65 4.25
N HIS A 88 1.26 20.48 3.22
CA HIS A 88 2.42 20.53 2.32
C HIS A 88 3.67 20.95 3.11
N ASN A 89 4.78 20.23 2.90
CA ASN A 89 6.08 20.48 3.55
C ASN A 89 6.82 21.66 2.90
N VAL A 90 6.17 22.81 2.83
CA VAL A 90 6.65 24.00 2.11
C VAL A 90 6.39 25.25 2.92
N CYS A 91 7.44 26.02 3.17
CA CYS A 91 7.34 27.31 3.84
C CYS A 91 6.66 28.35 2.94
N ARG A 92 5.70 29.10 3.48
CA ARG A 92 4.92 30.13 2.76
C ARG A 92 5.72 31.37 2.34
N HIS A 93 6.95 31.56 2.86
CA HIS A 93 7.77 32.73 2.50
C HIS A 93 8.32 32.63 1.08
N ARG A 94 9.22 31.66 0.83
CA ARG A 94 9.92 31.48 -0.46
C ARG A 94 10.02 30.01 -0.87
N GLY A 95 9.06 29.19 -0.43
CA GLY A 95 8.93 27.80 -0.90
C GLY A 95 9.98 26.81 -0.37
N ASN A 96 10.80 27.19 0.62
CA ASN A 96 11.78 26.25 1.17
C ASN A 96 11.09 25.04 1.83
N LYS A 97 11.64 23.84 1.64
CA LYS A 97 11.17 22.64 2.35
C LYS A 97 11.28 22.87 3.86
N LEU A 98 10.18 22.68 4.58
CA LEU A 98 10.06 23.16 5.96
C LEU A 98 10.75 22.24 6.95
N LEU A 99 10.44 20.95 6.89
CA LEU A 99 11.00 19.90 7.75
C LEU A 99 11.84 18.94 6.92
N TRP A 100 13.11 18.83 7.28
CA TRP A 100 14.09 17.88 6.75
C TRP A 100 15.31 17.85 7.69
N GLU A 101 16.06 16.77 7.66
CA GLU A 101 17.32 16.60 8.39
C GLU A 101 18.39 16.07 7.43
N GLY A 102 19.65 16.48 7.59
CA GLY A 102 20.71 16.11 6.65
C GLY A 102 20.52 16.75 5.27
N THR A 103 19.68 16.15 4.42
CA THR A 103 19.37 16.66 3.07
C THR A 103 17.87 16.94 2.91
N PRO A 104 17.46 17.91 2.09
CA PRO A 104 16.05 18.13 1.77
C PRO A 104 15.39 17.00 0.99
N ARG A 105 16.11 15.96 0.55
CA ARG A 105 15.52 14.82 -0.17
C ARG A 105 15.01 13.73 0.76
N ASP A 106 15.55 13.67 1.97
CA ASP A 106 15.25 12.59 2.91
C ASP A 106 13.97 12.88 3.70
N GLU A 107 13.18 11.82 3.92
CA GLU A 107 12.08 11.85 4.88
C GLU A 107 12.65 11.91 6.31
N THR A 108 12.01 12.67 7.19
CA THR A 108 12.36 12.79 8.60
C THR A 108 11.15 12.59 9.50
N ARG A 109 11.40 12.32 10.78
CA ARG A 109 10.38 12.16 11.82
C ARG A 109 10.93 12.65 13.14
N GLY A 110 10.03 13.06 14.02
CA GLY A 110 10.44 13.50 15.34
C GLY A 110 9.29 14.09 16.14
N SER A 111 9.63 15.01 17.04
CA SER A 111 8.68 15.72 17.86
C SER A 111 9.00 17.20 17.85
N ALA A 112 7.97 18.04 17.72
CA ALA A 112 8.10 19.49 17.64
C ALA A 112 6.99 20.18 18.44
N ARG A 113 7.28 21.35 19.01
CA ARG A 113 6.24 22.27 19.53
C ARG A 113 5.74 23.25 18.47
N GLN A 114 6.56 23.49 17.45
CA GLN A 114 6.30 24.33 16.29
C GLN A 114 7.28 23.93 15.19
N PHE A 115 6.91 24.15 13.94
CA PHE A 115 7.79 23.96 12.79
C PHE A 115 8.55 25.25 12.50
N VAL A 116 9.87 25.15 12.33
CA VAL A 116 10.74 26.31 12.08
C VAL A 116 11.43 26.15 10.75
N CYS A 117 11.19 27.08 9.83
CA CYS A 117 11.86 27.10 8.53
C CYS A 117 13.35 27.37 8.70
N LYS A 118 14.19 26.42 8.26
CA LYS A 118 15.65 26.52 8.35
C LYS A 118 16.26 27.68 7.56
N TYR A 119 15.51 28.29 6.63
CA TYR A 119 16.05 29.37 5.79
C TYR A 119 15.98 30.74 6.48
N HIS A 120 14.78 31.22 6.81
CA HIS A 120 14.58 32.58 7.36
C HIS A 120 13.90 32.57 8.75
N GLY A 121 13.81 31.41 9.41
CA GLY A 121 13.30 31.31 10.77
C GLY A 121 11.79 31.54 10.96
N TRP A 122 11.00 31.58 9.87
CA TRP A 122 9.54 31.62 9.95
C TRP A 122 9.01 30.40 10.69
N ARG A 123 8.01 30.58 11.55
CA ARG A 123 7.50 29.51 12.43
C ARG A 123 6.01 29.27 12.23
N TYR A 124 5.64 28.01 12.38
CA TYR A 124 4.28 27.54 12.24
C TYR A 124 3.90 26.64 13.41
N GLY A 125 2.68 26.78 13.92
CA GLY A 125 2.10 25.83 14.87
C GLY A 125 1.88 24.46 14.22
N LEU A 126 1.62 23.45 15.06
CA LEU A 126 1.26 22.10 14.58
C LEU A 126 -0.12 22.05 13.92
N ASP A 127 -0.94 23.08 14.12
CA ASP A 127 -2.20 23.33 13.41
C ASP A 127 -1.98 24.07 12.07
N GLY A 128 -0.73 24.39 11.73
CA GLY A 128 -0.32 25.09 10.52
C GLY A 128 -0.40 26.62 10.62
N ALA A 129 -0.83 27.21 11.74
CA ALA A 129 -0.91 28.67 11.87
C ALA A 129 0.48 29.32 11.80
N CYS A 130 0.65 30.42 11.06
CA CYS A 130 1.91 31.17 11.07
C CYS A 130 2.05 31.92 12.41
N THR A 131 2.94 31.43 13.28
CA THR A 131 3.12 31.97 14.64
C THR A 131 4.16 33.07 14.68
N TYR A 132 5.15 33.07 13.78
CA TYR A 132 6.22 34.06 13.75
C TYR A 132 6.76 34.32 12.34
N VAL A 133 6.95 35.59 12.03
CA VAL A 133 7.62 36.12 10.83
C VAL A 133 8.83 36.92 11.30
N HIS A 134 10.01 36.57 10.80
CA HIS A 134 11.24 37.31 11.11
C HIS A 134 11.18 38.71 10.50
N GLN A 135 11.54 39.76 11.25
CA GLN A 135 11.51 41.17 10.80
C GLN A 135 10.16 41.56 10.18
N ALA A 136 9.05 41.20 10.86
CA ALA A 136 7.69 41.44 10.36
C ALA A 136 7.40 42.90 9.98
N SER A 137 8.08 43.88 10.57
CA SER A 137 7.95 45.32 10.26
C SER A 137 8.42 45.70 8.86
N GLU A 138 9.27 44.90 8.22
CA GLU A 138 9.80 45.16 6.88
C GLU A 138 8.86 44.67 5.76
N PHE A 139 7.77 43.98 6.13
CA PHE A 139 6.79 43.47 5.16
C PHE A 139 5.60 44.44 5.07
N PHE A 140 5.33 44.92 3.86
CA PHE A 140 4.11 45.68 3.56
C PHE A 140 2.89 44.75 3.60
N ASP A 141 1.79 45.23 4.22
CA ASP A 141 0.49 44.55 4.27
C ASP A 141 0.53 43.10 4.80
N LEU A 142 1.43 42.81 5.76
CA LEU A 142 1.61 41.47 6.31
C LEU A 142 0.38 40.99 7.09
N ARG A 143 -0.33 39.99 6.54
CA ARG A 143 -1.44 39.28 7.21
C ARG A 143 -1.06 37.83 7.53
N LYS A 144 -0.67 37.57 8.79
CA LYS A 144 -0.17 36.25 9.24
C LYS A 144 -1.21 35.13 9.12
N ASP A 145 -2.48 35.46 9.24
CA ASP A 145 -3.62 34.56 9.07
C ASP A 145 -3.76 34.03 7.64
N GLU A 146 -3.27 34.76 6.64
CA GLU A 146 -3.22 34.31 5.24
C GLU A 146 -1.98 33.45 4.93
N LEU A 147 -1.04 33.37 5.88
CA LEU A 147 0.26 32.71 5.75
C LEU A 147 0.32 31.35 6.45
N ARG A 148 -0.83 30.70 6.71
CA ARG A 148 -0.86 29.33 7.24
C ARG A 148 -0.17 28.33 6.32
N LEU A 149 0.34 27.22 6.85
CA LEU A 149 0.73 26.09 6.00
C LEU A 149 -0.46 25.62 5.17
N ALA A 150 -0.20 25.27 3.90
CA ALA A 150 -1.25 24.77 3.01
C ALA A 150 -1.74 23.40 3.52
N PRO A 151 -2.99 23.29 4.00
CA PRO A 151 -3.51 22.07 4.58
C PRO A 151 -3.83 21.04 3.50
N LEU A 152 -3.81 19.78 3.91
CA LEU A 152 -4.34 18.66 3.17
C LEU A 152 -5.48 18.03 3.95
N HIS A 153 -6.43 17.43 3.24
CA HIS A 153 -7.43 16.60 3.89
C HIS A 153 -6.71 15.39 4.48
N CYS A 154 -6.98 15.09 5.75
CA CYS A 154 -6.32 14.03 6.49
C CYS A 154 -7.32 13.39 7.43
N ASP A 155 -7.37 12.07 7.41
CA ASP A 155 -8.29 11.29 8.24
C ASP A 155 -7.63 9.94 8.60
N THR A 156 -8.16 9.27 9.63
CA THR A 156 -7.64 7.99 10.10
C THR A 156 -8.71 6.92 10.11
N TRP A 157 -8.33 5.70 9.74
CA TRP A 157 -9.18 4.52 9.80
C TRP A 157 -8.37 3.36 10.37
N ALA A 158 -8.84 2.72 11.45
CA ALA A 158 -8.13 1.62 12.13
C ALA A 158 -6.62 1.90 12.41
N GLY A 159 -6.28 3.17 12.62
CA GLY A 159 -4.91 3.67 12.81
C GLY A 159 -4.06 3.86 11.53
N PHE A 160 -4.62 3.58 10.35
CA PHE A 160 -4.05 3.96 9.07
C PHE A 160 -4.33 5.44 8.82
N VAL A 161 -3.30 6.21 8.47
CA VAL A 161 -3.40 7.64 8.17
C VAL A 161 -3.49 7.83 6.67
N PHE A 162 -4.57 8.48 6.22
CA PHE A 162 -4.78 8.82 4.82
C PHE A 162 -4.76 10.33 4.61
N VAL A 163 -4.39 10.73 3.40
CA VAL A 163 -4.46 12.11 2.94
C VAL A 163 -5.15 12.22 1.58
N ASN A 164 -5.79 13.34 1.31
CA ASN A 164 -6.33 13.67 -0.01
C ASN A 164 -5.87 15.08 -0.43
N LEU A 165 -5.32 15.18 -1.65
CA LEU A 165 -4.73 16.41 -2.19
C LEU A 165 -5.74 17.26 -2.97
N ALA A 166 -6.95 16.74 -3.22
CA ALA A 166 -7.98 17.51 -3.87
C ALA A 166 -8.36 18.70 -2.99
N ARG A 167 -8.66 19.84 -3.62
CA ARG A 167 -9.19 21.00 -2.91
C ARG A 167 -10.42 20.62 -2.07
N GLU A 168 -11.31 19.83 -2.68
CA GLU A 168 -12.50 19.24 -2.09
C GLU A 168 -12.54 17.74 -2.48
N PRO A 169 -12.33 16.82 -1.52
CA PRO A 169 -12.49 15.40 -1.75
C PRO A 169 -13.92 15.09 -2.17
N ARG A 170 -14.09 14.21 -3.16
CA ARG A 170 -15.43 13.80 -3.63
C ARG A 170 -16.23 13.03 -2.59
N GLN A 171 -15.54 12.38 -1.65
CA GLN A 171 -16.10 11.54 -0.61
C GLN A 171 -15.20 11.54 0.63
N THR A 172 -15.79 11.31 1.80
CA THR A 172 -15.06 11.10 3.05
C THR A 172 -14.18 9.85 2.99
N LEU A 173 -13.23 9.69 3.92
CA LEU A 173 -12.40 8.48 3.96
C LEU A 173 -13.27 7.22 4.19
N ARG A 174 -14.26 7.28 5.07
CA ARG A 174 -15.15 6.14 5.36
C ARG A 174 -15.95 5.70 4.14
N GLU A 175 -16.52 6.66 3.40
CA GLU A 175 -17.21 6.38 2.13
C GLU A 175 -16.24 5.85 1.08
N TYR A 176 -15.01 6.36 1.04
CA TYR A 176 -13.98 5.91 0.11
C TYR A 176 -13.64 4.43 0.32
N LEU A 177 -13.37 4.02 1.55
CA LEU A 177 -12.93 2.66 1.88
C LEU A 177 -14.01 1.60 1.64
N GLY A 178 -15.29 1.99 1.68
CA GLY A 178 -16.40 1.08 1.41
C GLY A 178 -16.58 -0.03 2.46
N PRO A 179 -17.61 -0.88 2.28
CA PRO A 179 -17.92 -1.96 3.21
C PRO A 179 -16.84 -3.06 3.26
N MET A 180 -16.18 -3.38 2.14
CA MET A 180 -15.19 -4.45 2.08
C MET A 180 -13.99 -4.15 2.96
N VAL A 181 -13.37 -2.97 2.81
CA VAL A 181 -12.25 -2.56 3.66
C VAL A 181 -12.77 -2.20 5.05
N GLY A 182 -13.93 -1.55 5.14
CA GLY A 182 -14.58 -1.20 6.42
C GLY A 182 -14.80 -2.39 7.35
N ALA A 183 -15.00 -3.60 6.81
CA ALA A 183 -15.14 -4.83 7.59
C ALA A 183 -13.91 -5.16 8.47
N LEU A 184 -12.73 -4.62 8.13
CA LEU A 184 -11.49 -4.77 8.89
C LEU A 184 -11.37 -3.80 10.08
N GLU A 185 -12.31 -2.86 10.29
CA GLU A 185 -12.17 -1.81 11.31
C GLU A 185 -11.97 -2.37 12.74
N GLY A 186 -12.51 -3.57 13.02
CA GLY A 186 -12.34 -4.27 14.30
C GLY A 186 -11.11 -5.17 14.38
N TYR A 187 -10.33 -5.33 13.31
CA TYR A 187 -9.10 -6.12 13.33
C TYR A 187 -8.06 -5.45 14.25
N PRO A 188 -7.33 -6.21 15.10
CA PRO A 188 -6.47 -5.66 16.15
C PRO A 188 -5.13 -5.10 15.63
N PHE A 189 -5.15 -4.25 14.59
CA PHE A 189 -3.95 -3.64 14.01
C PHE A 189 -3.08 -2.90 15.03
N HIS A 190 -3.70 -2.36 16.08
CA HIS A 190 -3.03 -1.59 17.13
C HIS A 190 -2.16 -2.45 18.07
N GLU A 191 -2.38 -3.77 18.12
CA GLU A 191 -1.53 -4.70 18.89
C GLU A 191 -0.20 -4.96 18.16
N MET A 192 -0.17 -4.80 16.83
CA MET A 192 0.97 -5.13 15.97
C MET A 192 1.94 -3.95 15.81
N THR A 193 2.61 -3.57 16.89
CA THR A 193 3.49 -2.39 16.93
C THR A 193 4.96 -2.68 16.61
N GLU A 194 5.37 -3.95 16.52
CA GLU A 194 6.70 -4.33 16.05
C GLU A 194 6.71 -4.33 14.53
N ARG A 195 7.64 -3.55 13.94
CA ARG A 195 7.65 -3.28 12.50
C ARG A 195 9.02 -3.52 11.88
N TYR A 196 9.04 -4.28 10.79
CA TYR A 196 10.18 -4.42 9.89
C TYR A 196 9.83 -3.76 8.57
N SER A 197 10.76 -2.99 8.00
CA SER A 197 10.49 -2.15 6.83
C SER A 197 11.53 -2.32 5.74
N PHE A 198 11.04 -2.41 4.52
CA PHE A 198 11.83 -2.52 3.30
C PHE A 198 11.42 -1.42 2.33
N ARG A 199 12.41 -0.86 1.63
CA ARG A 199 12.21 0.10 0.56
C ARG A 199 13.05 -0.32 -0.63
N ALA A 200 12.45 -0.33 -1.82
CA ALA A 200 13.10 -0.63 -3.08
C ALA A 200 12.79 0.44 -4.13
N GLU A 201 13.74 0.70 -5.00
CA GLU A 201 13.55 1.50 -6.22
C GLU A 201 13.51 0.52 -7.39
N ASN A 202 12.40 0.46 -8.09
CA ASN A 202 12.10 -0.56 -9.08
C ASN A 202 12.04 0.06 -10.49
N ASN A 203 12.59 -0.66 -11.46
CA ASN A 203 12.58 -0.31 -12.88
C ASN A 203 11.32 -0.80 -13.60
N SER A 204 10.17 -0.69 -12.95
CA SER A 204 8.88 -1.03 -13.54
C SER A 204 7.83 0.00 -13.18
N ASN A 205 6.76 0.06 -13.96
CA ASN A 205 5.57 0.82 -13.59
C ASN A 205 4.99 0.27 -12.28
N TRP A 206 4.47 1.17 -11.45
CA TRP A 206 3.86 0.80 -10.17
C TRP A 206 2.67 -0.16 -10.32
N LYS A 207 1.93 -0.09 -11.44
CA LYS A 207 0.79 -0.97 -11.72
C LYS A 207 1.25 -2.40 -11.99
N VAL A 208 2.24 -2.56 -12.87
CA VAL A 208 2.87 -3.86 -13.17
C VAL A 208 3.35 -4.54 -11.89
N PHE A 209 3.89 -3.78 -10.94
CA PHE A 209 4.31 -4.34 -9.67
C PHE A 209 3.14 -4.73 -8.76
N SER A 210 2.09 -3.93 -8.70
CA SER A 210 0.89 -4.28 -7.94
C SER A 210 0.14 -5.47 -8.57
N ASP A 211 0.22 -5.68 -9.89
CA ASP A 211 -0.39 -6.84 -10.56
C ASP A 211 0.08 -8.16 -9.93
N ALA A 212 1.38 -8.28 -9.64
CA ALA A 212 1.98 -9.47 -9.02
C ALA A 212 1.43 -9.79 -7.62
N PHE A 213 0.74 -8.86 -6.96
CA PHE A 213 0.10 -9.10 -5.66
C PHE A 213 -1.43 -9.15 -5.76
N GLN A 214 -1.97 -8.96 -6.96
CA GLN A 214 -3.39 -9.09 -7.26
C GLN A 214 -3.75 -10.45 -7.87
N GLU A 215 -2.76 -11.24 -8.25
CA GLU A 215 -2.90 -12.63 -8.66
C GLU A 215 -1.88 -13.51 -7.93
N TYR A 216 -2.13 -14.82 -7.92
CA TYR A 216 -1.24 -15.81 -7.30
C TYR A 216 -0.93 -16.97 -8.25
N TYR A 217 -1.14 -16.76 -9.54
CA TYR A 217 -0.84 -17.72 -10.60
C TYR A 217 0.67 -17.88 -10.77
N HIS A 218 1.46 -16.83 -10.53
CA HIS A 218 2.93 -16.91 -10.58
C HIS A 218 3.55 -17.64 -9.39
N VAL A 219 2.83 -17.81 -8.26
CA VAL A 219 3.42 -18.30 -7.01
C VAL A 219 4.02 -19.70 -7.15
N PRO A 220 3.30 -20.71 -7.68
CA PRO A 220 3.86 -22.05 -7.85
C PRO A 220 5.14 -22.08 -8.71
N PRO A 221 5.18 -21.49 -9.93
CA PRO A 221 6.40 -21.54 -10.74
C PRO A 221 7.53 -20.64 -10.21
N LEU A 222 7.24 -19.42 -9.76
CA LEU A 222 8.29 -18.45 -9.39
C LEU A 222 8.94 -18.79 -8.04
N HIS A 223 8.14 -19.16 -7.04
CA HIS A 223 8.61 -19.35 -5.66
C HIS A 223 8.84 -20.83 -5.30
N THR A 224 9.08 -21.68 -6.30
CA THR A 224 9.22 -23.14 -6.16
C THR A 224 10.21 -23.52 -5.04
N HIS A 225 11.34 -22.83 -4.95
CA HIS A 225 12.38 -23.11 -3.95
C HIS A 225 11.99 -22.73 -2.53
N GLN A 226 10.95 -21.93 -2.34
CA GLN A 226 10.49 -21.49 -1.03
C GLN A 226 9.20 -22.23 -0.60
N LEU A 227 8.58 -23.00 -1.49
CA LEU A 227 7.46 -23.89 -1.18
C LEU A 227 7.92 -25.16 -0.42
N GLY A 228 9.16 -25.61 -0.64
CA GLY A 228 9.82 -26.60 0.22
C GLY A 228 10.99 -27.34 -0.46
N PRO A 229 11.85 -28.01 0.32
CA PRO A 229 13.05 -28.67 -0.18
C PRO A 229 12.82 -30.04 -0.85
N THR A 230 11.61 -30.59 -0.76
CA THR A 230 11.29 -31.95 -1.24
C THR A 230 10.23 -31.93 -2.33
N PRO A 231 10.24 -32.87 -3.29
CA PRO A 231 9.15 -33.02 -4.25
C PRO A 231 7.79 -33.23 -3.58
N GLU A 232 7.76 -33.90 -2.43
CA GLU A 232 6.55 -34.13 -1.62
C GLU A 232 6.02 -32.82 -0.99
N ALA A 233 6.90 -31.87 -0.68
CA ALA A 233 6.52 -30.51 -0.28
C ALA A 233 5.92 -29.68 -1.43
N GLN A 234 6.09 -30.13 -2.67
CA GLN A 234 5.50 -29.55 -3.89
C GLN A 234 4.20 -30.28 -4.29
N ASN A 235 3.57 -30.98 -3.34
CA ASN A 235 2.28 -31.64 -3.56
C ASN A 235 1.19 -30.60 -3.95
N PRO A 236 0.43 -30.85 -5.03
CA PRO A 236 -0.72 -30.02 -5.41
C PRO A 236 -1.74 -29.79 -4.28
N GLU A 237 -1.89 -30.74 -3.34
CA GLU A 237 -2.74 -30.58 -2.16
C GLU A 237 -2.24 -29.51 -1.17
N TYR A 238 -1.01 -29.03 -1.33
CA TYR A 238 -0.41 -27.95 -0.56
C TYR A 238 -0.20 -26.66 -1.37
N GLU A 239 -0.66 -26.62 -2.62
CA GLU A 239 -0.51 -25.42 -3.45
C GLU A 239 -1.27 -24.21 -2.89
N PHE A 240 -0.62 -23.07 -3.08
CA PHE A 240 -1.10 -21.74 -2.77
C PHE A 240 -1.86 -21.21 -4.00
N GLU A 241 -3.16 -20.99 -3.87
CA GLU A 241 -4.04 -20.56 -4.98
C GLU A 241 -5.03 -19.50 -4.50
N GLY A 242 -5.40 -18.57 -5.38
CA GLY A 242 -6.50 -17.64 -5.16
C GLY A 242 -7.84 -18.36 -5.13
N ALA A 243 -8.44 -18.45 -3.94
CA ALA A 243 -9.66 -19.21 -3.70
C ALA A 243 -10.93 -18.34 -3.76
N HIS A 244 -10.81 -17.05 -3.44
CA HIS A 244 -11.93 -16.11 -3.45
C HIS A 244 -11.49 -14.73 -3.94
N TYR A 245 -12.33 -14.07 -4.72
CA TYR A 245 -12.08 -12.73 -5.24
C TYR A 245 -13.31 -11.85 -5.04
N GLN A 246 -13.10 -10.64 -4.55
CA GLN A 246 -14.16 -9.66 -4.32
C GLN A 246 -13.75 -8.29 -4.84
N LEU A 247 -14.70 -7.59 -5.48
CA LEU A 247 -14.57 -6.21 -5.91
C LEU A 247 -15.47 -5.31 -5.05
N ASP A 248 -15.02 -4.10 -4.72
CA ASP A 248 -15.81 -3.09 -4.02
C ASP A 248 -15.38 -1.68 -4.47
N GLY A 249 -16.15 -1.11 -5.39
CA GLY A 249 -15.79 0.15 -6.04
C GLY A 249 -14.40 0.07 -6.69
N PRO A 250 -13.47 1.00 -6.40
CA PRO A 250 -12.10 0.93 -6.95
C PRO A 250 -11.23 -0.12 -6.24
N HIS A 251 -11.69 -0.66 -5.11
CA HIS A 251 -10.95 -1.60 -4.28
C HIS A 251 -11.23 -3.03 -4.72
N ARG A 252 -10.33 -3.93 -4.33
CA ARG A 252 -10.53 -5.37 -4.51
C ARG A 252 -9.80 -6.15 -3.44
N MET A 253 -10.10 -7.43 -3.34
CA MET A 253 -9.37 -8.35 -2.48
C MET A 253 -9.38 -9.78 -3.02
N VAL A 254 -8.38 -10.54 -2.60
CA VAL A 254 -8.26 -11.98 -2.87
C VAL A 254 -7.94 -12.72 -1.57
N SER A 255 -8.65 -13.82 -1.33
CA SER A 255 -8.30 -14.78 -0.27
C SER A 255 -7.63 -16.01 -0.88
N THR A 256 -6.57 -16.50 -0.25
CA THR A 256 -5.81 -17.65 -0.73
C THR A 256 -5.91 -18.86 0.19
N SER A 257 -5.62 -20.03 -0.38
CA SER A 257 -5.23 -21.18 0.43
C SER A 257 -3.84 -20.98 1.03
N GLY A 258 -3.65 -21.47 2.26
CA GLY A 258 -2.37 -21.49 2.94
C GLY A 258 -1.64 -22.82 2.75
N THR A 259 -0.31 -22.79 2.79
CA THR A 259 0.53 -24.01 2.80
C THR A 259 0.59 -24.66 4.19
N HIS A 260 0.25 -23.95 5.26
CA HIS A 260 0.21 -24.46 6.65
C HIS A 260 1.46 -25.27 7.04
N LYS A 261 2.64 -24.78 6.66
CA LYS A 261 3.94 -25.45 6.89
C LYS A 261 4.20 -25.83 8.36
N HIS A 262 3.56 -25.13 9.28
CA HIS A 262 3.63 -25.41 10.72
C HIS A 262 3.04 -26.77 11.13
N HIS A 263 2.31 -27.44 10.24
CA HIS A 263 1.80 -28.82 10.43
C HIS A 263 2.60 -29.88 9.68
N TRP A 264 3.63 -29.49 8.93
CA TRP A 264 4.38 -30.43 8.11
C TRP A 264 5.38 -31.23 8.96
N PRO A 265 5.69 -32.48 8.56
CA PRO A 265 6.82 -33.22 9.12
C PRO A 265 8.15 -32.46 8.92
N ALA A 266 9.06 -32.60 9.88
CA ALA A 266 10.30 -31.82 9.93
C ALA A 266 11.24 -32.08 8.73
N GLU A 267 11.19 -33.28 8.17
CA GLU A 267 11.93 -33.70 6.98
C GLU A 267 11.51 -32.96 5.70
N HIS A 268 10.33 -32.34 5.69
CA HIS A 268 9.82 -31.53 4.57
C HIS A 268 10.06 -30.03 4.77
N LEU A 269 10.76 -29.63 5.84
CA LEU A 269 10.99 -28.23 6.20
C LEU A 269 12.48 -27.88 6.03
N TYR A 270 12.77 -26.63 5.71
CA TYR A 270 14.15 -26.17 5.80
C TYR A 270 14.61 -26.20 7.27
N PRO A 271 15.87 -26.57 7.57
CA PRO A 271 16.36 -26.59 8.95
C PRO A 271 16.18 -25.25 9.67
N SER A 272 16.35 -24.13 8.95
CA SER A 272 16.10 -22.79 9.47
C SER A 272 14.64 -22.53 9.82
N GLU A 273 13.69 -23.02 9.00
CA GLU A 273 12.25 -22.92 9.29
C GLU A 273 11.92 -23.70 10.57
N ALA A 274 12.39 -24.95 10.68
CA ALA A 274 12.14 -25.80 11.85
C ALA A 274 12.74 -25.22 13.14
N LEU A 275 13.97 -24.69 13.08
CA LEU A 275 14.67 -24.11 14.24
C LEU A 275 14.02 -22.81 14.72
N THR A 276 13.62 -21.95 13.79
CA THR A 276 13.01 -20.64 14.10
C THR A 276 11.51 -20.72 14.32
N ARG A 277 10.87 -21.84 13.93
CA ARG A 277 9.42 -21.99 13.87
C ARG A 277 8.75 -20.85 13.11
N SER A 278 9.29 -20.58 11.92
CA SER A 278 8.88 -19.46 11.07
C SER A 278 9.17 -19.77 9.61
N GLY A 279 8.57 -19.02 8.68
CA GLY A 279 8.77 -19.23 7.25
C GLY A 279 8.12 -18.15 6.39
N SER A 280 7.84 -18.50 5.14
CA SER A 280 7.28 -17.55 4.15
C SER A 280 5.88 -17.05 4.49
N THR A 281 5.10 -17.82 5.26
CA THR A 281 3.79 -17.40 5.77
C THR A 281 3.87 -16.80 7.19
N GLY A 282 5.09 -16.54 7.66
CA GLY A 282 5.39 -15.90 8.93
C GLY A 282 5.65 -16.85 10.09
N PRO A 283 5.68 -16.31 11.32
CA PRO A 283 5.88 -17.08 12.54
C PRO A 283 4.78 -18.13 12.75
N TRP A 284 5.15 -19.34 13.16
CA TRP A 284 4.20 -20.43 13.38
C TRP A 284 3.46 -20.30 14.70
N ASP A 285 4.06 -19.67 15.68
CA ASP A 285 3.46 -19.43 16.99
C ASP A 285 2.90 -17.99 17.01
N GLY A 286 1.64 -17.86 16.58
CA GLY A 286 0.95 -16.57 16.49
C GLY A 286 0.51 -16.05 17.87
N PRO A 287 0.25 -14.72 17.99
CA PRO A 287 -0.33 -14.14 19.18
C PRO A 287 -1.78 -14.61 19.41
N ASP A 288 -2.26 -14.53 20.65
CA ASP A 288 -3.69 -14.68 20.94
C ASP A 288 -4.40 -13.35 20.61
N LEU A 289 -5.12 -13.34 19.49
CA LEU A 289 -5.91 -12.20 19.02
C LEU A 289 -7.42 -12.42 19.20
N GLY A 290 -7.81 -13.45 19.95
CA GLY A 290 -9.19 -13.88 20.11
C GLY A 290 -9.67 -14.88 19.05
N ALA A 291 -10.87 -15.43 19.27
CA ALA A 291 -11.41 -16.55 18.49
C ALA A 291 -11.93 -16.17 17.10
N THR A 292 -12.23 -14.89 16.86
CA THR A 292 -12.78 -14.40 15.59
C THR A 292 -12.16 -13.06 15.24
N LEU A 293 -11.51 -12.99 14.08
CA LEU A 293 -10.93 -11.77 13.55
C LEU A 293 -11.92 -11.12 12.57
N PRO A 294 -12.30 -9.85 12.76
CA PRO A 294 -13.23 -9.17 11.86
C PRO A 294 -12.68 -9.01 10.44
N GLY A 295 -13.55 -9.21 9.45
CA GLY A 295 -13.28 -8.91 8.04
C GLY A 295 -12.32 -9.88 7.32
N VAL A 296 -11.75 -10.87 8.01
CA VAL A 296 -10.85 -11.86 7.39
C VAL A 296 -11.58 -13.15 7.01
N ASN A 297 -11.00 -13.89 6.07
CA ASN A 297 -11.48 -15.12 5.47
C ASN A 297 -12.99 -15.06 5.13
N PRO A 298 -13.43 -14.06 4.33
CA PRO A 298 -14.86 -13.79 4.11
C PRO A 298 -15.61 -15.00 3.50
N SER A 299 -14.92 -15.81 2.70
CA SER A 299 -15.44 -17.02 2.07
C SER A 299 -15.26 -18.29 2.92
N ARG A 300 -14.70 -18.18 4.13
CA ARG A 300 -14.47 -19.30 5.07
C ARG A 300 -13.70 -20.45 4.44
N ILE A 301 -12.64 -20.15 3.72
CA ILE A 301 -11.73 -21.13 3.13
C ILE A 301 -11.19 -22.02 4.27
N PRO A 302 -11.39 -23.35 4.21
CA PRO A 302 -11.01 -24.25 5.31
C PRO A 302 -9.52 -24.19 5.67
N ARG A 303 -8.68 -23.95 4.66
CA ARG A 303 -7.23 -23.78 4.80
C ARG A 303 -6.82 -22.39 4.33
N TRP A 304 -7.41 -21.37 4.94
CA TRP A 304 -7.10 -19.99 4.64
C TRP A 304 -5.62 -19.69 4.92
N GLY A 305 -4.98 -18.93 4.03
CA GLY A 305 -3.60 -18.50 4.15
C GLY A 305 -3.46 -17.00 4.33
N ILE A 306 -3.91 -16.26 3.32
CA ILE A 306 -3.78 -14.80 3.23
C ILE A 306 -5.11 -14.22 2.74
N ASP A 307 -5.50 -13.08 3.31
CA ASP A 307 -6.35 -12.12 2.60
C ASP A 307 -5.50 -10.93 2.17
N ASN A 308 -5.48 -10.64 0.87
CA ASN A 308 -4.85 -9.43 0.36
C ASN A 308 -5.93 -8.43 -0.07
N PHE A 309 -6.02 -7.31 0.63
CA PHE A 309 -6.89 -6.18 0.30
C PHE A 309 -6.11 -5.11 -0.44
N GLN A 310 -6.44 -4.85 -1.70
CA GLN A 310 -5.85 -3.76 -2.47
C GLN A 310 -6.72 -2.51 -2.40
N VAL A 311 -6.34 -1.62 -1.48
CA VAL A 311 -6.96 -0.31 -1.27
C VAL A 311 -6.36 0.68 -2.26
N PHE A 312 -6.99 0.75 -3.44
CA PHE A 312 -6.65 1.70 -4.50
C PHE A 312 -6.35 3.12 -3.96
N PRO A 313 -5.35 3.83 -4.50
CA PRO A 313 -4.38 3.34 -5.49
C PRO A 313 -3.13 2.71 -4.86
N ASN A 314 -2.77 3.07 -3.63
CA ASN A 314 -1.38 2.93 -3.17
C ASN A 314 -1.18 2.06 -1.93
N LEU A 315 -2.18 1.30 -1.50
CA LEU A 315 -2.07 0.45 -0.31
C LEU A 315 -2.55 -0.97 -0.62
N GLU A 316 -1.76 -1.95 -0.20
CA GLU A 316 -2.24 -3.32 0.01
C GLU A 316 -2.11 -3.69 1.48
N ILE A 317 -3.09 -4.43 2.01
CA ILE A 317 -3.08 -4.98 3.37
C ILE A 317 -3.19 -6.50 3.24
N LEU A 318 -2.08 -7.19 3.49
CA LEU A 318 -2.01 -8.65 3.45
C LEU A 318 -2.11 -9.16 4.89
N ILE A 319 -3.22 -9.79 5.24
CA ILE A 319 -3.44 -10.37 6.55
C ILE A 319 -3.20 -11.87 6.48
N TYR A 320 -2.26 -12.36 7.26
CA TYR A 320 -1.86 -13.76 7.30
C TYR A 320 -2.62 -14.51 8.40
N GLU A 321 -2.84 -15.80 8.16
CA GLU A 321 -3.61 -16.67 9.06
C GLU A 321 -3.12 -16.72 10.51
N ARG A 322 -1.84 -16.42 10.77
CA ARG A 322 -1.24 -16.42 12.12
C ARG A 322 -1.27 -15.06 12.82
N GLY A 323 -2.09 -14.12 12.36
CA GLY A 323 -2.33 -12.89 13.12
C GLY A 323 -1.20 -11.87 13.02
N TRP A 324 -0.57 -11.78 11.85
CA TRP A 324 0.33 -10.69 11.48
C TRP A 324 -0.11 -10.15 10.11
N TYR A 325 0.31 -8.94 9.77
CA TYR A 325 -0.05 -8.36 8.48
C TYR A 325 1.11 -7.59 7.86
N VAL A 326 0.97 -7.37 6.57
CA VAL A 326 1.90 -6.59 5.77
C VAL A 326 1.16 -5.44 5.11
N THR A 327 1.84 -4.30 4.98
CA THR A 327 1.37 -3.20 4.14
C THR A 327 2.34 -2.93 3.01
N TYR A 328 1.83 -2.95 1.78
CA TYR A 328 2.58 -2.51 0.59
C TYR A 328 2.16 -1.11 0.18
N ARG A 329 3.13 -0.32 -0.27
CA ARG A 329 2.86 0.96 -0.92
C ARG A 329 3.66 1.11 -2.18
N TYR A 330 3.00 1.72 -3.16
CA TYR A 330 3.57 2.00 -4.47
C TYR A 330 3.57 3.50 -4.70
N TRP A 331 4.76 4.06 -4.89
CA TRP A 331 4.95 5.48 -5.14
C TRP A 331 5.56 5.65 -6.53
N PRO A 332 4.77 5.94 -7.56
CA PRO A 332 5.32 6.10 -8.89
C PRO A 332 6.28 7.28 -8.94
N THR A 333 7.43 7.07 -9.59
CA THR A 333 8.44 8.11 -9.82
C THR A 333 8.48 8.50 -11.29
N SER A 334 8.09 7.60 -12.19
CA SER A 334 7.86 7.87 -13.61
C SER A 334 6.81 6.93 -14.20
N HIS A 335 6.68 6.92 -15.53
CA HIS A 335 5.84 5.97 -16.25
C HIS A 335 6.40 4.53 -16.26
N ASN A 336 7.66 4.32 -15.90
CA ASN A 336 8.29 3.00 -15.89
C ASN A 336 9.20 2.76 -14.68
N THR A 337 9.09 3.60 -13.64
CA THR A 337 9.82 3.43 -12.38
C THR A 337 8.93 3.80 -11.20
N HIS A 338 9.15 3.16 -10.06
CA HIS A 338 8.47 3.47 -8.81
C HIS A 338 9.33 3.14 -7.60
N VAL A 339 8.93 3.69 -6.44
CA VAL A 339 9.43 3.28 -5.13
C VAL A 339 8.40 2.34 -4.51
N PHE A 340 8.84 1.15 -4.11
CA PHE A 340 8.07 0.21 -3.31
C PHE A 340 8.45 0.33 -1.84
N GLU A 341 7.46 0.28 -0.96
CA GLU A 341 7.68 0.22 0.49
C GLU A 341 6.83 -0.89 1.11
N GLY A 342 7.48 -1.87 1.75
CA GLY A 342 6.84 -2.96 2.47
C GLY A 342 7.08 -2.84 3.96
N ASP A 343 6.01 -2.91 4.77
CA ASP A 343 6.13 -3.03 6.22
C ASP A 343 5.46 -4.31 6.71
N LEU A 344 6.17 -5.09 7.51
CA LEU A 344 5.63 -6.23 8.24
C LEU A 344 5.34 -5.81 9.66
N HIS A 345 4.16 -6.14 10.15
CA HIS A 345 3.66 -5.72 11.45
C HIS A 345 3.32 -6.95 12.29
N PHE A 346 3.99 -7.05 13.43
CA PHE A 346 3.85 -8.14 14.40
C PHE A 346 3.44 -7.60 15.76
N VAL A 347 2.72 -8.42 16.52
CA VAL A 347 2.62 -8.20 17.97
C VAL A 347 4.02 -8.27 18.56
N PRO A 348 4.45 -7.33 19.44
CA PRO A 348 5.80 -7.32 19.97
C PRO A 348 6.25 -8.66 20.55
N ALA A 349 7.43 -9.12 20.12
CA ALA A 349 8.04 -10.34 20.62
C ALA A 349 8.30 -10.25 22.13
N ARG A 350 7.88 -11.28 22.87
CA ARG A 350 8.01 -11.36 24.33
C ARG A 350 9.36 -11.92 24.76
N ASN A 351 10.03 -12.63 23.87
CA ASN A 351 11.29 -13.32 24.14
C ASN A 351 12.14 -13.41 22.86
N ALA A 352 13.41 -13.81 23.03
CA ALA A 352 14.35 -13.92 21.93
C ALA A 352 13.93 -14.92 20.84
N ARG A 353 13.17 -15.97 21.19
CA ARG A 353 12.70 -16.96 20.20
C ARG A 353 11.66 -16.36 19.26
N GLU A 354 10.66 -15.67 19.81
CA GLU A 354 9.64 -14.97 19.02
C GLU A 354 10.28 -13.91 18.11
N ARG A 355 11.26 -13.16 18.65
CA ARG A 355 11.99 -12.18 17.84
C ARG A 355 12.76 -12.82 16.69
N LEU A 356 13.44 -13.94 16.92
CA LEU A 356 14.11 -14.69 15.85
C LEU A 356 13.09 -15.20 14.81
N ALA A 357 11.89 -15.62 15.22
CA ALA A 357 10.83 -16.01 14.31
C ALA A 357 10.36 -14.84 13.44
N HIS A 358 10.17 -13.65 14.01
CA HIS A 358 9.81 -12.43 13.28
C HIS A 358 10.92 -12.01 12.29
N GLU A 359 12.17 -12.01 12.73
CA GLU A 359 13.32 -11.67 11.88
C GLU A 359 13.47 -12.65 10.71
N TYR A 360 13.26 -13.95 10.95
CA TYR A 360 13.27 -14.95 9.89
C TYR A 360 12.12 -14.77 8.90
N ALA A 361 10.91 -14.43 9.37
CA ALA A 361 9.78 -14.08 8.50
C ALA A 361 10.11 -12.85 7.64
N ALA A 362 10.70 -11.82 8.23
CA ALA A 362 11.08 -10.60 7.53
C ALA A 362 12.16 -10.82 6.46
N ILE A 363 13.16 -11.67 6.74
CA ILE A 363 14.16 -12.05 5.75
C ILE A 363 13.52 -12.85 4.61
N THR A 364 12.70 -13.85 4.94
CA THR A 364 12.03 -14.68 3.92
C THR A 364 11.13 -13.83 3.02
N PHE A 365 10.32 -12.95 3.61
CA PHE A 365 9.49 -11.98 2.90
C PHE A 365 10.30 -11.17 1.88
N LYS A 366 11.44 -10.64 2.30
CA LYS A 366 12.30 -9.82 1.43
C LYS A 366 12.83 -10.64 0.25
N GLU A 367 13.14 -11.92 0.43
CA GLU A 367 13.58 -12.79 -0.68
C GLU A 367 12.46 -13.06 -1.70
N TYR A 368 11.19 -13.16 -1.29
CA TYR A 368 10.04 -13.24 -2.21
C TYR A 368 9.90 -11.94 -3.00
N GLY A 369 9.85 -10.81 -2.30
CA GLY A 369 9.75 -9.50 -2.94
C GLY A 369 10.87 -9.26 -3.95
N LEU A 370 12.10 -9.75 -3.70
CA LEU A 370 13.20 -9.66 -4.66
C LEU A 370 13.02 -10.51 -5.92
N GLN A 371 12.40 -11.70 -5.81
CA GLN A 371 12.06 -12.54 -6.97
C GLN A 371 10.99 -11.87 -7.85
N ASP A 372 9.99 -11.28 -7.21
CA ASP A 372 8.94 -10.51 -7.89
C ASP A 372 9.57 -9.31 -8.60
N CYS A 373 10.33 -8.48 -7.87
CA CYS A 373 11.04 -7.32 -8.42
C CYS A 373 11.85 -7.69 -9.68
N GLY A 374 12.61 -8.78 -9.63
CA GLY A 374 13.47 -9.20 -10.74
C GLY A 374 12.68 -9.58 -12.00
N THR A 375 11.53 -10.22 -11.85
CA THR A 375 10.67 -10.62 -12.98
C THR A 375 9.94 -9.42 -13.60
N LEU A 376 9.61 -8.43 -12.78
CA LEU A 376 8.82 -7.27 -13.19
C LEU A 376 9.63 -6.23 -13.97
N ASP A 377 10.95 -6.14 -13.76
CA ASP A 377 11.85 -5.39 -14.65
C ASP A 377 11.81 -5.99 -16.08
N GLY A 378 11.94 -7.31 -16.18
CA GLY A 378 11.80 -8.02 -17.46
C GLY A 378 10.42 -7.84 -18.10
N THR A 379 9.36 -7.80 -17.30
CA THR A 379 8.00 -7.52 -17.78
C THR A 379 7.88 -6.11 -18.33
N GLN A 380 8.40 -5.10 -17.63
CA GLN A 380 8.43 -3.72 -18.10
C GLN A 380 9.20 -3.61 -19.44
N MET A 381 10.40 -4.18 -19.51
CA MET A 381 11.19 -4.22 -20.75
C MET A 381 10.43 -4.91 -21.90
N GLY A 382 9.68 -5.97 -21.60
CA GLY A 382 8.86 -6.67 -22.59
C GLY A 382 7.70 -5.82 -23.11
N LEU A 383 7.00 -5.12 -22.22
CA LEU A 383 5.91 -4.21 -22.59
C LEU A 383 6.41 -3.03 -23.45
N GLU A 384 7.56 -2.45 -23.10
CA GLU A 384 8.14 -1.30 -23.80
C GLU A 384 8.60 -1.63 -25.23
N GLN A 385 8.90 -2.90 -25.53
CA GLN A 385 9.20 -3.33 -26.90
C GLN A 385 8.00 -3.15 -27.84
N GLY A 386 6.77 -3.17 -27.31
CA GLY A 386 5.56 -2.93 -28.08
C GLY A 386 5.27 -3.96 -29.17
N ALA A 387 5.90 -5.15 -29.12
CA ALA A 387 5.68 -6.25 -30.06
C ALA A 387 4.22 -6.74 -30.04
N PHE A 388 3.60 -6.67 -28.86
CA PHE A 388 2.18 -6.92 -28.64
C PHE A 388 1.60 -5.82 -27.76
N ARG A 389 0.34 -5.47 -27.99
CA ARG A 389 -0.37 -4.38 -27.27
C ARG A 389 -1.46 -4.87 -26.33
N SER A 390 -1.76 -6.16 -26.39
CA SER A 390 -2.88 -6.76 -25.68
C SER A 390 -2.56 -8.21 -25.34
N PHE A 391 -2.86 -8.61 -24.12
CA PHE A 391 -2.46 -9.87 -23.51
C PHE A 391 -3.67 -10.64 -23.01
N LEU A 392 -3.57 -11.96 -23.01
CA LEU A 392 -4.61 -12.83 -22.49
C LEU A 392 -4.41 -12.98 -20.99
N LEU A 393 -5.45 -12.68 -20.22
CA LEU A 393 -5.49 -12.94 -18.78
C LEU A 393 -6.40 -14.14 -18.50
N ASN A 394 -6.01 -14.97 -17.54
CA ASN A 394 -6.76 -16.12 -17.07
C ASN A 394 -7.74 -15.74 -15.94
N ASP A 395 -8.54 -16.72 -15.49
CA ASP A 395 -9.60 -16.48 -14.49
C ASP A 395 -9.09 -16.06 -13.10
N GLN A 396 -7.86 -16.42 -12.74
CA GLN A 396 -7.22 -16.01 -11.48
C GLN A 396 -6.67 -14.58 -11.51
N GLU A 397 -6.63 -13.95 -12.69
CA GLU A 397 -6.11 -12.60 -12.93
C GLU A 397 -7.24 -11.57 -13.06
N ILE A 398 -8.43 -11.89 -12.54
CA ILE A 398 -9.61 -11.02 -12.61
C ILE A 398 -9.38 -9.67 -11.91
N LEU A 399 -8.54 -9.64 -10.87
CA LEU A 399 -8.20 -8.41 -10.16
C LEU A 399 -7.28 -7.50 -10.98
N VAL A 400 -6.34 -8.07 -11.72
CA VAL A 400 -5.48 -7.33 -12.67
C VAL A 400 -6.36 -6.67 -13.74
N ARG A 401 -7.32 -7.40 -14.28
CA ARG A 401 -8.31 -6.85 -15.24
C ARG A 401 -9.10 -5.70 -14.63
N HIS A 402 -9.63 -5.89 -13.42
CA HIS A 402 -10.34 -4.84 -12.70
C HIS A 402 -9.45 -3.61 -12.44
N PHE A 403 -8.16 -3.82 -12.15
CA PHE A 403 -7.23 -2.74 -11.86
C PHE A 403 -7.04 -1.78 -13.02
N HIS A 404 -6.63 -2.32 -14.16
CA HIS A 404 -6.33 -1.53 -15.34
C HIS A 404 -7.59 -0.84 -15.86
N LYS A 405 -8.75 -1.51 -15.77
CA LYS A 405 -10.03 -0.86 -16.04
C LYS A 405 -10.29 0.30 -15.08
N THR A 406 -10.11 0.10 -13.77
CA THR A 406 -10.31 1.15 -12.75
C THR A 406 -9.40 2.35 -13.00
N VAL A 407 -8.12 2.11 -13.30
CA VAL A 407 -7.15 3.17 -13.62
C VAL A 407 -7.61 3.96 -14.85
N GLY A 408 -8.01 3.27 -15.92
CA GLY A 408 -8.57 3.87 -17.13
C GLY A 408 -9.81 4.70 -16.85
N ASP A 409 -10.78 4.15 -16.12
CA ASP A 409 -12.04 4.81 -15.78
C ASP A 409 -11.80 6.13 -15.00
N TRP A 410 -10.86 6.13 -14.05
CA TRP A 410 -10.49 7.33 -13.29
C TRP A 410 -9.84 8.40 -14.17
N VAL A 411 -8.92 8.01 -15.06
CA VAL A 411 -8.26 8.92 -15.99
C VAL A 411 -9.26 9.50 -17.00
N ASP A 412 -10.15 8.67 -17.54
CA ASP A 412 -11.17 9.10 -18.49
C ASP A 412 -12.22 9.99 -17.83
N ALA A 413 -12.63 9.69 -16.59
CA ALA A 413 -13.52 10.55 -15.82
C ALA A 413 -12.90 11.92 -15.57
N TYR A 414 -11.60 11.98 -15.21
CA TYR A 414 -10.87 13.24 -15.09
C TYR A 414 -10.86 14.02 -16.41
N ALA A 415 -10.58 13.35 -17.54
CA ALA A 415 -10.55 13.99 -18.85
C ALA A 415 -11.91 14.59 -19.24
N ARG A 416 -13.01 13.86 -18.99
CA ARG A 416 -14.37 14.37 -19.22
C ARG A 416 -14.68 15.60 -18.38
N GLU A 417 -14.26 15.61 -17.11
CA GLU A 417 -14.45 16.76 -16.23
C GLU A 417 -13.65 18.00 -16.67
N GLN A 418 -12.42 17.82 -17.14
CA GLN A 418 -11.63 18.93 -17.68
C GLN A 418 -12.25 19.49 -18.96
N ALA A 419 -12.80 18.63 -19.82
CA ALA A 419 -13.50 19.06 -21.03
C ALA A 419 -14.83 19.78 -20.73
N ALA A 420 -15.49 19.46 -19.62
CA ALA A 420 -16.72 20.10 -19.18
C ALA A 420 -16.51 21.39 -18.37
N ALA A 421 -15.29 21.62 -17.84
CA ALA A 421 -14.98 22.82 -17.09
C ALA A 421 -14.98 24.05 -18.02
N PRO A 422 -15.64 25.17 -17.65
CA PRO A 422 -15.55 26.40 -18.44
C PRO A 422 -14.08 26.82 -18.56
N ALA A 423 -13.68 27.23 -19.76
CA ALA A 423 -12.34 27.73 -20.02
C ALA A 423 -12.03 28.84 -18.99
N ARG A 424 -11.01 28.58 -18.16
CA ARG A 424 -10.58 29.50 -17.10
C ARG A 424 -9.79 30.68 -17.63
#